data_AF-A0A7K3NNY2-F1
#
_entry.id   AF-A0A7K3NNY2-F1
#
_cell.length_a   1.000
_cell.length_b   1.000
_cell.length_c   1.000
_cell.angle_alpha   90.00
_cell.angle_beta   90.00
_cell.angle_gamma   90.00
#
_symmetry.space_group_name_H-M   'P 1'
#
loop_
_entity.id
_entity.type
_entity.pdbx_description
1 polymer ?
#
loop_
_entity_poly.entity_id
_entity_poly.type
_entity_poly.pdbx_seq_one_letter_code
_entity_poly.pdbx_strand_id
1 'polypeptide(L)'
;MNQPLKIAAALFTALLLLPQAIPAQAETAPEKGTVLLAQCAQEQAYCAQMCNTSYYGEYRDQCNMNCNAVYVACVNRANTMP
;
A
#
# COMPACT_ATOMS: atom_id res chain seq x y z
N MET A 1 36.46 23.20 -17.21
CA MET A 1 35.85 23.72 -15.95
C MET A 1 34.38 23.39 -16.01
N ASN A 2 33.98 22.26 -15.41
CA ASN A 2 32.62 21.72 -15.48
C ASN A 2 31.84 22.10 -14.22
N GLN A 3 30.77 22.89 -14.36
CA GLN A 3 29.64 22.86 -13.45
C GLN A 3 28.42 22.42 -14.27
N PRO A 4 27.69 21.39 -13.81
CA PRO A 4 26.37 21.70 -13.25
C PRO A 4 26.01 20.76 -12.10
N LEU A 5 26.29 21.18 -10.87
CA LEU A 5 25.84 20.49 -9.65
C LEU A 5 24.66 21.26 -9.02
N LYS A 6 23.56 21.46 -9.75
CA LYS A 6 22.34 22.08 -9.20
C LYS A 6 21.02 21.43 -9.62
N ILE A 7 21.04 20.34 -10.39
CA ILE A 7 19.81 19.66 -10.86
C ILE A 7 19.58 18.30 -10.17
N ALA A 8 20.38 17.96 -9.14
CA ALA A 8 20.24 16.67 -8.46
C ALA A 8 19.27 16.69 -7.26
N ALA A 9 18.89 17.87 -6.75
CA ALA A 9 18.18 17.95 -5.46
C ALA A 9 16.66 18.05 -5.55
N ALA A 10 16.09 18.32 -6.74
CA ALA A 10 14.64 18.56 -6.87
C ALA A 10 13.82 17.30 -7.21
N LEU A 11 14.45 16.21 -7.64
CA LEU A 11 13.75 14.99 -8.07
C LEU A 11 13.45 14.02 -6.91
N PHE A 12 14.16 14.12 -5.79
CA PHE A 12 13.97 13.20 -4.67
C PHE A 12 12.78 13.55 -3.78
N THR A 13 12.37 14.81 -3.72
CA THR A 13 11.25 15.23 -2.86
C THR A 13 9.88 14.99 -3.48
N ALA A 14 9.78 14.76 -4.79
CA ALA A 14 8.52 14.47 -5.46
C ALA A 14 8.07 13.00 -5.33
N LEU A 15 8.98 12.08 -4.98
CA LEU A 15 8.62 10.66 -4.77
C LEU A 15 7.90 10.40 -3.44
N LEU A 16 7.90 11.36 -2.51
CA LEU A 16 7.26 11.20 -1.20
C LEU A 16 5.75 11.53 -1.22
N LEU A 17 5.21 11.96 -2.36
CA LEU A 17 3.80 12.32 -2.55
C LEU A 17 3.06 11.40 -3.53
N LEU A 18 3.68 10.29 -3.96
CA LEU A 18 2.98 9.33 -4.80
C LEU A 18 1.92 8.60 -3.95
N PRO A 19 0.62 8.65 -4.31
CA PRO A 19 -0.32 7.65 -3.83
C PRO A 19 0.28 6.30 -4.21
N GLN A 20 0.32 5.38 -3.25
CA GLN A 20 0.96 4.07 -3.37
C GLN A 20 0.41 3.35 -4.61
N ALA A 21 1.05 3.52 -5.77
CA ALA A 21 0.65 2.89 -7.00
C ALA A 21 1.04 1.42 -6.86
N ILE A 22 0.02 0.58 -6.71
CA ILE A 22 0.12 -0.89 -6.65
C ILE A 22 1.00 -1.33 -7.82
N PRO A 23 2.19 -1.93 -7.59
CA PRO A 23 3.02 -2.37 -8.69
C PRO A 23 2.30 -3.51 -9.43
N ALA A 24 2.08 -3.32 -10.74
CA ALA A 24 1.68 -4.40 -11.63
C ALA A 24 2.84 -5.41 -11.72
N GLN A 25 2.71 -6.55 -11.04
CA GLN A 25 3.67 -7.65 -11.14
C GLN A 25 3.19 -8.67 -12.17
N ALA A 26 4.11 -8.98 -13.09
CA ALA A 26 3.95 -9.89 -14.21
C ALA A 26 3.80 -11.36 -13.76
N GLU A 27 3.24 -12.15 -14.67
CA GLU A 27 2.73 -13.50 -14.51
C GLU A 27 3.76 -14.54 -14.05
N THR A 28 3.48 -15.15 -12.91
CA THR A 28 3.88 -16.52 -12.52
C THR A 28 2.68 -17.09 -11.78
N ALA A 29 2.30 -18.36 -12.04
CA ALA A 29 1.22 -19.01 -11.31
C ALA A 29 1.44 -18.77 -9.80
N PRO A 30 0.56 -18.01 -9.13
CA PRO A 30 0.90 -17.44 -7.85
C PRO A 30 1.09 -18.58 -6.86
N GLU A 31 2.23 -18.60 -6.16
CA GLU A 31 2.34 -19.41 -4.96
C GLU A 31 1.13 -19.09 -4.09
N LYS A 32 0.56 -20.11 -3.44
CA LYS A 32 -0.68 -19.96 -2.65
C LYS A 32 -0.58 -18.80 -1.65
N GLY A 33 0.62 -18.53 -1.13
CA GLY A 33 0.94 -17.34 -0.33
C GLY A 33 0.75 -16.02 -1.08
N THR A 34 1.20 -15.90 -2.33
CA THR A 34 1.00 -14.71 -3.19
C THR A 34 -0.47 -14.43 -3.46
N VAL A 35 -1.30 -15.46 -3.68
CA VAL A 35 -2.77 -15.28 -3.84
C VAL A 35 -3.40 -14.71 -2.57
N LEU A 36 -3.06 -15.29 -1.41
CA LEU A 36 -3.59 -14.84 -0.12
C LEU A 36 -3.14 -13.40 0.20
N LEU A 37 -1.89 -13.05 -0.08
CA LEU A 37 -1.38 -11.69 0.09
C LEU A 37 -2.12 -10.67 -0.80
N ALA A 38 -2.39 -11.05 -2.06
CA ALA A 38 -3.17 -10.21 -2.97
C ALA A 38 -4.61 -10.01 -2.47
N GLN A 39 -5.24 -11.06 -1.92
CA GLN A 39 -6.56 -10.96 -1.29
C GLN A 39 -6.54 -10.02 -0.08
N CYS A 40 -5.56 -10.16 0.82
CA CYS A 40 -5.40 -9.25 1.96
C CYS A 40 -5.30 -7.79 1.51
N ALA A 41 -4.51 -7.51 0.47
CA ALA A 41 -4.34 -6.16 -0.07
C ALA A 41 -5.64 -5.63 -0.71
N GLN A 42 -6.38 -6.48 -1.42
CA GLN A 42 -7.68 -6.12 -2.00
C GLN A 42 -8.71 -5.75 -0.91
N GLU A 43 -8.79 -6.55 0.16
CA GLU A 43 -9.67 -6.28 1.29
C GLU A 43 -9.29 -4.97 2.01
N GLN A 44 -8.00 -4.69 2.17
CA GLN A 44 -7.52 -3.43 2.73
C GLN A 44 -7.95 -2.23 1.87
N ALA A 45 -7.79 -2.33 0.55
CA ALA A 45 -8.19 -1.28 -0.37
C ALA A 45 -9.70 -1.01 -0.33
N TYR A 46 -10.51 -2.07 -0.29
CA TYR A 46 -11.96 -1.94 -0.14
C TYR A 46 -12.35 -1.28 1.20
N CYS A 47 -11.75 -1.72 2.30
CA CYS A 47 -11.97 -1.14 3.63
C CYS A 47 -11.62 0.36 3.66
N ALA A 48 -10.46 0.73 3.11
CA ALA A 48 -10.03 2.12 3.03
C ALA A 48 -10.97 2.97 2.15
N GLN A 49 -11.46 2.44 1.03
CA GLN A 49 -12.46 3.13 0.20
C GLN A 49 -13.73 3.42 0.99
N MET A 50 -14.27 2.43 1.71
CA MET A 50 -15.44 2.61 2.57
C MET A 50 -15.18 3.69 3.64
N CYS A 51 -14.04 3.61 4.33
CA CYS A 51 -13.66 4.62 5.32
C CYS A 51 -13.60 6.03 4.74
N ASN A 52 -13.01 6.19 3.55
CA ASN A 52 -12.86 7.47 2.87
C ASN A 52 -14.19 8.04 2.36
N THR A 53 -15.16 7.18 2.04
CA THR A 53 -16.50 7.62 1.62
C THR A 53 -17.44 7.94 2.78
N SER A 54 -17.25 7.30 3.94
CA SER A 54 -18.18 7.38 5.06
C SER A 54 -17.73 8.30 6.19
N TYR A 55 -16.43 8.54 6.34
CA TYR A 55 -15.86 9.30 7.46
C TYR A 55 -14.94 10.43 6.98
N TYR A 56 -14.71 11.38 7.88
CA TYR A 56 -13.86 12.55 7.65
C TYR A 56 -12.93 12.79 8.84
N GLY A 57 -11.81 13.48 8.59
CA GLY A 57 -10.84 13.86 9.63
C GLY A 57 -10.35 12.66 10.46
N GLU A 58 -10.24 12.87 11.78
CA GLU A 58 -9.73 11.89 12.73
C GLU A 58 -10.50 10.55 12.71
N TYR A 59 -11.81 10.57 12.49
CA TYR A 59 -12.62 9.34 12.38
C TYR A 59 -12.24 8.49 11.17
N ARG A 60 -11.90 9.12 10.05
CA ARG A 60 -11.40 8.41 8.85
C ARG A 60 -10.04 7.81 9.12
N ASP A 61 -9.17 8.55 9.81
CA ASP A 61 -7.82 8.09 10.13
C ASP A 61 -7.87 6.89 11.10
N GLN A 62 -8.74 6.93 12.11
CA GLN A 62 -9.02 5.80 13.00
C GLN A 62 -9.59 4.59 12.23
N CYS A 63 -10.52 4.82 11.30
CA CYS A 63 -11.09 3.77 10.45
C CYS A 63 -10.01 3.10 9.59
N ASN A 64 -9.14 3.90 8.95
CA ASN A 64 -8.01 3.41 8.16
C ASN A 64 -6.98 2.66 9.01
N MET A 65 -6.72 3.11 10.25
CA MET A 65 -5.88 2.37 11.19
C MET A 65 -6.45 0.98 11.51
N ASN A 66 -7.77 0.87 11.69
CA ASN A 66 -8.43 -0.42 11.90
C ASN A 66 -8.33 -1.32 10.65
N CYS A 67 -8.52 -0.78 9.45
CA CYS A 67 -8.31 -1.53 8.19
C CYS A 67 -6.88 -2.06 8.10
N ASN A 68 -5.89 -1.25 8.47
CA ASN A 68 -4.48 -1.65 8.46
C ASN A 68 -4.19 -2.77 9.48
N ALA A 69 -4.79 -2.74 10.67
CA ALA A 69 -4.65 -3.81 11.65
C ALA A 69 -5.19 -5.16 11.12
N VAL A 70 -6.34 -5.13 10.44
CA VAL A 70 -6.92 -6.33 9.79
C VAL A 70 -6.01 -6.84 8.68
N TYR A 71 -5.47 -5.96 7.84
CA TYR A 71 -4.51 -6.32 6.80
C TYR A 71 -3.28 -7.03 7.35
N VAL A 72 -2.64 -6.46 8.38
CA VAL A 72 -1.45 -7.07 9.01
C VAL A 72 -1.75 -8.46 9.57
N ALA A 73 -2.92 -8.66 10.18
CA ALA A 73 -3.35 -9.97 10.65
C ALA A 73 -3.56 -10.96 9.49
N CYS A 74 -4.16 -10.51 8.38
CA CYS A 74 -4.37 -11.31 7.18
C CYS A 74 -3.03 -11.75 6.57
N VAL A 75 -2.09 -10.80 6.41
CA VAL A 75 -0.74 -11.07 5.88
C VAL A 75 0.02 -12.04 6.77
N ASN A 76 -0.01 -11.84 8.10
CA ASN A 76 0.62 -12.77 9.04
C ASN A 76 0.05 -14.18 8.89
N ARG A 77 -1.27 -14.30 8.75
CA ARG A 77 -1.91 -15.60 8.51
C ARG A 77 -1.46 -16.21 7.19
N ALA A 78 -1.47 -15.44 6.10
CA ALA A 78 -1.03 -15.87 4.77
C ALA A 78 0.41 -16.38 4.78
N ASN A 79 1.31 -15.70 5.49
CA ASN A 79 2.72 -16.07 5.63
C ASN A 79 2.95 -17.32 6.49
N THR A 80 1.98 -17.68 7.36
CA THR A 80 2.05 -18.87 8.21
C THR A 80 1.32 -20.09 7.63
N MET A 81 0.68 -19.95 6.46
CA MET A 81 0.08 -21.08 5.76
C MET A 81 1.12 -21.74 4.85
N PRO A 82 1.51 -23.00 5.12
CA PRO A 82 2.41 -23.75 4.25
C PRO A 82 1.77 -24.13 2.90
#